data_AF-A0A1H9TNB1-F1
#
_entry.id   AF-A0A1H9TNB1-F1
#
_cell.length_a   1.000
_cell.length_b   1.000
_cell.length_c   1.000
_cell.angle_alpha   90.00
_cell.angle_beta   90.00
_cell.angle_gamma   90.00
#
_symmetry.space_group_name_H-M   'P 1'
#
loop_
_entity.id
_entity.type
_entity.pdbx_description
1 polymer ?
#
loop_
_entity_poly.entity_id
_entity_poly.type
_entity_poly.pdbx_seq_one_letter_code
_entity_poly.pdbx_strand_id
1 'polypeptide(L)'
;MQPDQTLQWDVRDQLSEVTPVVRESGVNDSEVYRYDAAGMRVRKVRITQAKTVAHHNEVRYLPGLEIRTNTATGEVLHVITVTAGRS
;
A
#
# COMPACT_ATOMS: atom_id res chain seq x y z
N MET A 1 1.30 9.26 -20.65
CA MET A 1 0.59 8.13 -20.02
C MET A 1 1.59 6.99 -19.98
N GLN A 2 1.94 6.47 -18.80
CA GLN A 2 2.88 5.35 -18.73
C GLN A 2 2.13 4.11 -19.21
N PRO A 3 2.52 3.49 -20.34
CA PRO A 3 1.93 2.23 -20.75
C PRO A 3 2.40 1.14 -19.77
N ASP A 4 1.52 0.18 -19.49
CA ASP A 4 1.80 -1.09 -18.78
C ASP A 4 1.76 -1.11 -17.25
N GLN A 5 0.87 -0.33 -16.63
CA GLN A 5 0.46 -0.64 -15.25
C GLN A 5 -0.51 -1.82 -15.24
N THR A 6 -0.01 -3.00 -14.85
CA THR A 6 -0.86 -4.18 -14.64
C THR A 6 -1.69 -4.01 -13.37
N LEU A 7 -3.01 -4.12 -13.50
CA LEU A 7 -3.97 -4.11 -12.39
C LEU A 7 -4.47 -5.53 -12.17
N GLN A 8 -4.41 -6.01 -10.94
CA GLN A 8 -5.01 -7.27 -10.51
C GLN A 8 -6.19 -6.97 -9.59
N TRP A 9 -7.28 -7.67 -9.83
CA TRP A 9 -8.51 -7.56 -9.05
C TRP A 9 -8.76 -8.90 -8.34
N ASP A 10 -9.31 -8.86 -7.14
CA ASP A 10 -9.78 -10.06 -6.46
C ASP A 10 -11.19 -10.46 -6.93
N VAL A 11 -11.70 -11.58 -6.39
CA VAL A 11 -13.01 -12.14 -6.73
C VAL A 11 -14.20 -11.27 -6.28
N ARG A 12 -13.95 -10.19 -5.55
CA ARG A 12 -14.96 -9.22 -5.06
C ARG A 12 -14.86 -7.88 -5.82
N ASP A 13 -14.20 -7.87 -6.97
CA ASP A 13 -13.91 -6.67 -7.78
C ASP A 13 -13.14 -5.60 -7.00
N GLN A 14 -12.25 -6.01 -6.08
CA GLN A 14 -11.40 -5.09 -5.33
C GLN A 14 -9.98 -5.14 -5.88
N LEU A 15 -9.33 -3.98 -6.04
CA LEU A 15 -7.97 -3.89 -6.56
C LEU A 15 -6.99 -4.56 -5.59
N SER A 16 -6.42 -5.70 -5.95
CA SER A 16 -5.58 -6.52 -5.06
C SER A 16 -4.09 -6.22 -5.20
N GLU A 17 -3.63 -5.91 -6.41
CA GLU A 17 -2.24 -5.58 -6.71
C GLU A 17 -2.13 -4.66 -7.94
N VAL A 18 -1.14 -3.76 -7.90
CA VAL A 18 -0.72 -2.93 -9.02
C VAL A 18 0.77 -3.12 -9.23
N THR A 19 1.21 -3.22 -10.49
CA THR A 19 2.62 -3.16 -10.88
C THR A 19 2.93 -1.76 -11.45
N PRO A 20 3.33 -0.78 -10.64
CA PRO A 20 3.50 0.60 -11.10
C PRO A 20 4.71 0.79 -12.02
N VAL A 21 5.75 -0.04 -11.86
CA VAL A 21 6.96 0.00 -12.69
C VAL A 21 7.29 -1.43 -13.09
N VAL A 22 7.16 -1.70 -14.39
CA VAL A 22 7.67 -2.92 -15.02
C VAL A 22 9.11 -2.69 -15.44
N ARG A 23 10.01 -3.61 -15.10
CA ARG A 23 11.41 -3.59 -15.50
C ARG A 23 11.67 -4.72 -16.47
N GLU A 24 12.40 -4.43 -17.56
CA GLU A 24 12.82 -5.43 -18.54
C GLU A 24 13.70 -6.52 -17.92
N SER A 25 14.51 -6.14 -16.91
CA SER A 25 15.35 -7.05 -16.14
C SER A 25 15.20 -6.76 -14.65
N GLY A 26 15.02 -7.80 -13.84
CA GLY A 26 14.89 -7.71 -12.39
C GLY A 26 13.45 -7.77 -11.89
N VAL A 27 13.24 -7.49 -10.60
CA VAL A 27 11.93 -7.55 -9.97
C VAL A 27 11.18 -6.24 -10.22
N ASN A 28 9.89 -6.33 -10.54
CA ASN A 28 9.03 -5.16 -10.69
C ASN A 28 8.73 -4.52 -9.33
N ASP A 29 8.35 -3.24 -9.35
CA ASP A 29 7.72 -2.65 -8.16
C ASP A 29 6.30 -3.20 -8.04
N SER A 30 5.78 -3.26 -6.82
CA SER A 30 4.40 -3.67 -6.57
C SER A 30 3.72 -2.81 -5.51
N GLU A 31 2.41 -2.66 -5.62
CA GLU A 31 1.56 -2.11 -4.58
C GLU A 31 0.38 -3.05 -4.34
N VAL A 32 0.33 -3.65 -3.15
CA VAL A 32 -0.63 -4.69 -2.78
C VAL A 32 -1.62 -4.15 -1.76
N TYR A 33 -2.89 -4.50 -1.92
CA TYR A 33 -3.97 -4.10 -1.01
C TYR A 33 -4.65 -5.31 -0.39
N ARG A 34 -5.15 -5.14 0.84
CA ARG A 34 -6.01 -6.10 1.51
C ARG A 34 -7.22 -5.41 2.11
N TYR A 35 -8.34 -6.11 2.07
CA TYR A 35 -9.64 -5.61 2.47
C TYR A 35 -10.25 -6.52 3.54
N ASP A 36 -11.09 -5.94 4.39
CA ASP A 36 -11.92 -6.71 5.33
C ASP A 36 -13.17 -7.30 4.65
N ALA A 37 -14.00 -7.98 5.45
CA ALA A 37 -15.26 -8.54 4.97
C ALA A 37 -16.26 -7.48 4.48
N ALA A 38 -16.19 -6.24 4.97
CA ALA A 38 -17.04 -5.13 4.50
C ALA A 38 -16.49 -4.48 3.22
N GLY A 39 -15.29 -4.86 2.78
CA GLY A 39 -14.62 -4.31 1.61
C GLY A 39 -13.82 -3.04 1.91
N MET A 40 -13.60 -2.72 3.18
CA MET A 40 -12.74 -1.59 3.58
C MET A 40 -11.28 -2.01 3.51
N ARG A 41 -10.43 -1.15 2.95
CA ARG A 41 -8.98 -1.42 2.89
C ARG A 41 -8.38 -1.39 4.29
N VAL A 42 -7.79 -2.51 4.72
CA VAL A 42 -7.12 -2.66 6.02
C VAL A 42 -5.61 -2.63 5.92
N ARG A 43 -5.06 -2.88 4.72
CA ARG A 43 -3.61 -2.86 4.50
C ARG A 43 -3.27 -2.38 3.09
N LYS A 44 -2.20 -1.60 3.00
CA LYS A 44 -1.52 -1.24 1.75
C LYS A 44 -0.02 -1.50 1.94
N VAL A 45 0.62 -2.20 1.01
CA VAL A 45 2.07 -2.41 1.00
C VAL A 45 2.61 -2.03 -0.37
N ARG A 46 3.53 -1.07 -0.43
CA ARG A 46 4.29 -0.75 -1.63
C ARG A 46 5.71 -1.27 -1.49
N ILE A 47 6.15 -2.04 -2.48
CA ILE A 47 7.51 -2.56 -2.60
C ILE A 47 8.17 -1.87 -3.77
N THR A 48 9.27 -1.17 -3.50
CA THR A 48 10.07 -0.51 -4.54
C THR A 48 11.48 -1.08 -4.54
N GLN A 49 11.95 -1.51 -5.71
CA GLN A 49 13.30 -2.03 -5.87
C GLN A 49 14.30 -0.88 -6.07
N ALA A 50 15.30 -0.81 -5.18
CA ALA A 50 16.53 -0.07 -5.37
C ALA A 50 17.66 -1.06 -5.68
N LYS A 51 18.76 -0.58 -6.31
CA LYS A 51 19.85 -1.39 -6.90
C LYS A 51 20.10 -2.76 -6.24
N THR A 52 20.28 -2.80 -4.93
CA THR A 52 20.56 -4.03 -4.17
C THR A 52 19.58 -4.31 -3.03
N VAL A 53 18.57 -3.45 -2.82
CA VAL A 53 17.67 -3.51 -1.65
C VAL A 53 16.24 -3.21 -2.07
N ALA A 54 15.28 -3.94 -1.50
CA ALA A 54 13.86 -3.62 -1.61
C ALA A 54 13.43 -2.72 -0.44
N HIS A 55 12.74 -1.63 -0.74
CA HIS A 55 12.10 -0.77 0.26
C HIS A 55 10.62 -1.08 0.34
N HIS A 56 10.11 -1.15 1.57
CA HIS A 56 8.73 -1.46 1.90
C HIS A 56 8.10 -0.25 2.58
N ASN A 57 7.00 0.22 2.00
CA ASN A 57 6.12 1.21 2.61
C ASN A 57 4.79 0.54 2.93
N GLU A 58 4.51 0.34 4.21
CA GLU A 58 3.28 -0.29 4.68
C GLU A 58 2.38 0.73 5.37
N VAL A 59 1.08 0.67 5.09
CA VAL A 59 0.03 1.35 5.85
C VAL A 59 -0.96 0.31 6.36
N ARG A 60 -1.18 0.29 7.67
CA ARG A 60 -2.25 -0.48 8.32
C ARG A 60 -3.36 0.47 8.73
N TYR A 61 -4.57 0.21 8.25
CA TYR A 61 -5.75 0.99 8.56
C TYR A 61 -6.52 0.31 9.68
N LEU A 62 -6.71 1.03 10.78
CA LEU A 62 -7.45 0.62 11.96
C LEU A 62 -8.53 1.69 12.26
N PRO A 63 -9.56 1.36 13.04
CA PRO A 63 -10.53 2.34 13.47
C PRO A 63 -9.85 3.53 14.19
N GLY A 64 -9.90 4.71 13.58
CA GLY A 64 -9.31 5.94 14.13
C GLY A 64 -7.78 6.02 14.09
N LEU A 65 -7.08 5.05 13.49
CA LEU A 65 -5.61 5.01 13.47
C LEU A 65 -5.07 4.47 12.15
N GLU A 66 -4.04 5.11 11.62
CA GLU A 66 -3.15 4.54 10.62
C GLU A 66 -1.75 4.36 11.20
N ILE A 67 -1.16 3.19 10.94
CA ILE A 67 0.25 2.93 11.22
C ILE A 67 0.97 2.86 9.88
N ARG A 68 1.92 3.78 9.66
CA ARG A 68 2.70 3.88 8.43
C ARG A 68 4.15 3.53 8.73
N THR A 69 4.71 2.52 8.07
CA THR A 69 6.10 2.08 8.22
C THR A 69 6.85 2.25 6.91
N ASN A 70 8.05 2.81 6.95
CA ASN A 70 8.92 2.99 5.79
C ASN A 70 10.30 2.39 6.07
N THR A 71 10.68 1.31 5.37
CA THR A 71 11.99 0.67 5.60
C THR A 71 13.16 1.41 4.97
N ALA A 72 12.92 2.38 4.07
CA ALA A 72 13.98 3.22 3.52
C ALA A 72 14.47 4.27 4.53
N THR A 73 13.55 4.84 5.32
CA THR A 73 13.88 5.84 6.35
C THR A 73 13.99 5.23 7.76
N GLY A 74 13.43 4.04 7.96
CA GLY A 74 13.30 3.41 9.29
C GLY A 74 12.17 3.99 10.14
N GLU A 75 11.36 4.89 9.58
CA GLU A 75 10.33 5.61 10.32
C GLU A 75 9.05 4.78 10.51
N VAL A 76 8.39 5.04 11.64
CA VAL A 76 7.02 4.62 11.92
C VAL A 76 6.19 5.84 12.33
N LEU A 77 5.21 6.20 11.50
CA LEU A 77 4.29 7.30 11.74
C LEU A 77 2.92 6.76 12.17
N HIS A 78 2.39 7.29 13.26
CA HIS A 78 1.04 7.02 13.75
C HIS A 78 0.15 8.22 13.45
N VAL A 79 -0.87 8.03 12.62
CA VAL A 79 -1.85 9.07 12.28
C VAL A 79 -3.15 8.75 12.97
N ILE A 80 -3.52 9.55 13.97
CA ILE A 80 -4.75 9.37 14.74
C ILE A 80 -5.82 10.29 14.16
N THR A 81 -6.99 9.73 13.86
CA THR A 81 -8.16 10.50 13.44
C THR A 81 -9.17 10.52 14.58
N VAL A 82 -9.51 11.73 15.04
CA VAL A 82 -10.51 11.96 16.08
C VAL A 82 -11.60 12.85 15.52
N THR A 83 -12.86 12.44 15.69
CA THR A 83 -14.00 13.31 15.42
C THR A 83 -14.21 14.21 16.62
N ALA A 84 -13.86 15.49 16.51
CA ALA A 84 -14.23 16.47 17.52
C ALA A 84 -15.73 16.77 17.40
N GLY A 85 -16.51 16.47 18.46
CA GLY A 85 -17.92 16.82 18.52
C GLY A 85 -18.11 18.34 18.55
N ARG A 86 -19.03 18.86 17.73
CA ARG A 86 -19.57 20.20 17.92
C ARG A 86 -20.57 20.14 19.08
N SER A 87 -20.27 20.84 20.17
CA SER A 87 -21.25 21.23 21.19
C SER A 87 -22.15 22.34 20.67
#